data_AF-A0A833W206-F1
#
_entry.id   AF-A0A833W206-F1
#
_cell.length_a   1.000
_cell.length_b   1.000
_cell.length_c   1.000
_cell.angle_alpha   90.00
_cell.angle_beta   90.00
_cell.angle_gamma   90.00
#
_symmetry.space_group_name_H-M   'P 1'
#
loop_
_entity.id
_entity.type
_entity.pdbx_description
1 polymer ?
#
loop_
_entity_poly.entity_id
_entity_poly.type
_entity_poly.pdbx_seq_one_letter_code
_entity_poly.pdbx_strand_id
1 'polypeptide(L)'
;MLTFIHEDALRHMNLCSLDLSNNQLSYVGQKLIMHSSNFTIYSVNLQGNPLKCNCALQWMLNDLVPQLYTTQPRLLDDLRCAWPPQISHIRMVHWYGWKDQVFCTSTSILKENLTMNVASVVTTEVIHFDSSTGLLIVVGIATTVLTLLIVGGIVWTQKVAIKRRRINRKF
;
A
#
# COMPACT_ATOMS: atom_id res chain seq x y z
N MET A 1 15.60 -4.87 -26.23
CA MET A 1 14.39 -4.99 -25.36
C MET A 1 13.29 -4.15 -25.94
N LEU A 2 12.05 -4.65 -25.96
CA LEU A 2 10.91 -3.98 -26.59
C LEU A 2 10.33 -2.92 -25.65
N THR A 3 10.13 -1.70 -26.14
CA THR A 3 9.64 -0.55 -25.35
C THR A 3 8.26 -0.06 -25.79
N PHE A 4 7.87 -0.34 -27.03
CA PHE A 4 6.62 0.14 -27.63
C PHE A 4 6.08 -0.88 -28.63
N ILE A 5 4.76 -1.00 -28.69
CA ILE A 5 4.03 -1.78 -29.68
C ILE A 5 2.85 -0.94 -30.14
N HIS A 6 2.67 -0.82 -31.46
CA HIS A 6 1.55 -0.10 -32.04
C HIS A 6 0.24 -0.87 -31.80
N GLU A 7 -0.86 -0.17 -31.49
CA GLU A 7 -2.14 -0.79 -31.11
C GLU A 7 -2.72 -1.75 -32.18
N ASP A 8 -2.47 -1.46 -33.46
CA ASP A 8 -2.93 -2.30 -34.58
C ASP A 8 -1.95 -3.42 -34.98
N ALA A 9 -0.82 -3.58 -34.29
CA ALA A 9 0.23 -4.51 -34.71
C ALA A 9 -0.24 -5.97 -34.83
N LEU A 10 -1.25 -6.36 -34.04
CA LEU A 10 -1.80 -7.72 -34.00
C LEU A 10 -3.14 -7.86 -34.72
N ARG A 11 -3.65 -6.80 -35.35
CA ARG A 11 -5.03 -6.72 -35.86
C ARG A 11 -5.39 -7.81 -36.89
N HIS A 12 -4.42 -8.28 -37.68
CA HIS A 12 -4.63 -9.28 -38.72
C HIS A 12 -4.02 -10.65 -38.36
N MET A 13 -3.67 -10.86 -37.09
CA MET A 13 -3.09 -12.12 -36.62
C MET A 13 -4.14 -12.94 -35.87
N ASN A 14 -4.11 -14.26 -36.05
CA ASN A 14 -4.90 -15.20 -35.25
C ASN A 14 -3.97 -15.84 -34.22
N LEU A 15 -3.94 -15.30 -33.01
CA LEU A 15 -3.05 -15.75 -31.93
C LEU A 15 -3.87 -16.46 -30.84
N CYS A 16 -3.34 -17.56 -30.32
CA CYS A 16 -3.90 -18.25 -29.14
C CYS A 16 -3.24 -17.81 -27.83
N SER A 17 -1.97 -17.43 -27.92
CA SER A 17 -1.13 -17.01 -26.79
C SER A 17 -0.19 -15.90 -27.24
N LEU A 18 0.02 -14.92 -26.38
CA LEU A 18 0.93 -13.80 -26.58
C LEU A 18 1.83 -13.64 -25.37
N ASP A 19 3.13 -13.87 -25.54
CA ASP A 19 4.12 -13.63 -24.49
C ASP A 19 4.94 -12.38 -24.81
N LEU A 20 4.82 -11.37 -23.95
CA LEU A 20 5.54 -10.10 -23.99
C LEU A 20 6.26 -9.85 -22.66
N SER A 21 6.48 -10.89 -21.86
CA SER A 21 7.10 -10.78 -20.54
C SER A 21 8.55 -10.30 -20.60
N ASN A 22 9.03 -9.73 -19.50
CA ASN A 22 10.42 -9.29 -19.30
C ASN A 22 10.94 -8.32 -20.38
N ASN A 23 10.06 -7.43 -20.85
CA ASN A 23 10.40 -6.33 -21.75
C ASN A 23 10.41 -4.99 -20.99
N GLN A 24 10.46 -3.88 -21.72
CA GLN A 24 10.47 -2.53 -21.17
C GLN A 24 9.18 -1.77 -21.50
N LEU A 25 8.06 -2.49 -21.63
CA LEU A 25 6.77 -1.87 -21.95
C LEU A 25 6.28 -1.07 -20.73
N SER A 26 6.13 0.24 -20.93
CA SER A 26 5.50 1.11 -19.92
C SER A 26 3.98 1.19 -20.09
N TYR A 27 3.49 0.96 -21.30
CA TYR A 27 2.08 1.04 -21.66
C TYR A 27 1.73 -0.03 -22.69
N VAL A 28 0.51 -0.55 -22.58
CA VAL A 28 -0.08 -1.48 -23.55
C VAL A 28 -1.50 -1.00 -23.82
N GLY A 29 -1.80 -0.70 -25.08
CA GLY A 29 -3.13 -0.25 -25.48
C GLY A 29 -4.12 -1.41 -25.45
N GLN A 30 -5.33 -1.17 -24.94
CA GLN A 30 -6.41 -2.17 -24.88
C GLN A 30 -6.69 -2.79 -26.24
N LYS A 31 -6.65 -1.98 -27.29
CA LYS A 31 -6.90 -2.44 -28.67
C LYS A 31 -5.89 -3.48 -29.15
N LEU A 32 -4.64 -3.44 -28.66
CA LEU A 32 -3.64 -4.43 -29.03
C LEU A 32 -4.08 -5.86 -28.67
N ILE A 33 -4.77 -6.00 -27.54
CA ILE A 33 -5.15 -7.29 -26.97
C ILE A 33 -6.62 -7.63 -27.25
N MET A 34 -7.51 -6.65 -27.16
CA MET A 34 -8.95 -6.86 -27.21
C MET A 34 -9.58 -6.57 -28.59
N HIS A 35 -8.83 -6.02 -29.55
CA HIS A 35 -9.35 -5.69 -30.90
C HIS A 35 -9.15 -6.82 -31.91
N SER A 36 -8.58 -7.97 -31.53
CA SER A 36 -8.65 -9.14 -32.39
C SER A 36 -10.12 -9.54 -32.48
N SER A 37 -10.74 -9.30 -33.65
CA SER A 37 -12.15 -9.51 -33.93
C SER A 37 -12.64 -10.94 -33.65
N ASN A 38 -11.71 -11.87 -33.46
CA ASN A 38 -11.89 -13.09 -32.71
C ASN A 38 -11.08 -12.97 -31.42
N PHE A 39 -11.75 -12.89 -30.26
CA PHE A 39 -11.12 -12.93 -28.95
C PHE A 39 -10.65 -14.37 -28.66
N THR A 40 -9.68 -14.84 -29.44
CA THR A 40 -9.07 -16.18 -29.36
C THR A 40 -7.76 -16.18 -28.59
N ILE A 41 -7.28 -15.01 -28.13
CA ILE A 41 -6.09 -14.93 -27.29
C ILE A 41 -6.48 -15.34 -25.86
N TYR A 42 -6.22 -16.60 -25.53
CA TYR A 42 -6.54 -17.19 -24.22
C TYR A 42 -5.52 -16.80 -23.14
N SER A 43 -4.30 -16.47 -23.55
CA SER A 43 -3.20 -16.17 -22.63
C SER A 43 -2.38 -14.98 -23.11
N VAL A 44 -2.20 -14.01 -22.22
CA VAL A 44 -1.38 -12.82 -22.46
C VAL A 44 -0.43 -12.66 -21.27
N ASN A 45 0.86 -12.81 -21.52
CA ASN A 45 1.89 -12.67 -20.50
C ASN A 45 2.58 -11.30 -20.62
N LEU A 46 2.33 -10.42 -19.64
CA LEU A 46 2.91 -9.06 -19.57
C LEU A 46 3.84 -8.88 -18.37
N GLN A 47 4.15 -9.96 -17.65
CA GLN A 47 4.92 -9.93 -16.41
C GLN A 47 6.34 -9.37 -16.62
N GLY A 48 6.91 -8.75 -15.59
CA GLY A 48 8.29 -8.21 -15.67
C GLY A 48 8.45 -6.96 -16.53
N ASN A 49 7.37 -6.31 -16.96
CA ASN A 49 7.41 -5.02 -17.65
C ASN A 49 7.23 -3.84 -16.66
N PRO A 50 7.89 -2.69 -16.89
CA PRO A 50 7.79 -1.51 -16.03
C PRO A 50 6.50 -0.69 -16.31
N LEU A 51 5.34 -1.28 -16.08
CA LEU A 51 4.03 -0.70 -16.41
C LEU A 51 3.72 0.57 -15.59
N LYS A 52 3.32 1.64 -16.28
CA LYS A 52 2.87 2.90 -15.66
C LYS A 52 1.35 2.87 -15.49
N CYS A 53 0.91 2.39 -14.34
CA CYS A 53 -0.49 2.23 -13.97
C CYS A 53 -1.17 3.57 -13.68
N ASN A 54 -1.65 4.19 -14.74
CA ASN A 54 -2.54 5.34 -14.72
C ASN A 54 -3.87 4.98 -15.40
N CYS A 55 -4.75 5.97 -15.57
CA CYS A 55 -6.03 5.80 -16.26
C CYS A 55 -5.96 5.00 -17.56
N ALA A 56 -4.90 5.18 -18.36
CA ALA A 56 -4.77 4.52 -19.65
C ALA A 56 -4.65 2.99 -19.53
N LEU A 57 -4.24 2.47 -18.36
CA LEU A 57 -4.15 1.04 -18.07
C LEU A 57 -5.31 0.51 -17.22
N GLN A 58 -6.35 1.31 -16.94
CA GLN A 58 -7.48 0.86 -16.12
C GLN A 58 -8.18 -0.36 -16.73
N TRP A 59 -8.21 -0.46 -18.06
CA TRP A 59 -8.74 -1.63 -18.77
C TRP A 59 -8.07 -2.94 -18.35
N MET A 60 -6.80 -2.91 -17.94
CA MET A 60 -6.11 -4.13 -17.48
C MET A 60 -6.77 -4.69 -16.23
N LEU A 61 -7.23 -3.84 -15.30
CA LEU A 61 -7.94 -4.30 -14.11
C LEU A 61 -9.38 -4.72 -14.41
N ASN A 62 -10.03 -4.07 -15.37
CA ASN A 62 -11.42 -4.31 -15.69
C ASN A 62 -11.62 -5.56 -16.55
N ASP A 63 -10.68 -5.83 -17.47
CA ASP A 63 -10.85 -6.83 -18.52
C ASP A 63 -9.79 -7.94 -18.43
N LEU A 64 -8.50 -7.56 -18.46
CA LEU A 64 -7.41 -8.53 -18.54
C LEU A 64 -7.25 -9.34 -17.25
N VAL A 65 -7.22 -8.69 -16.09
CA VAL A 65 -7.03 -9.35 -14.79
C VAL A 65 -8.16 -10.36 -14.52
N PRO A 66 -9.45 -10.03 -14.69
CA PRO A 66 -10.54 -11.00 -14.55
C PRO A 66 -10.44 -12.19 -15.51
N GLN A 67 -10.08 -11.93 -16.76
CA GLN A 67 -9.88 -12.98 -17.74
C GLN A 67 -8.74 -13.93 -17.32
N LEU A 68 -7.57 -13.38 -16.96
CA LEU A 68 -6.41 -14.18 -16.54
C LEU A 68 -6.65 -14.89 -15.20
N TYR A 69 -7.39 -14.27 -14.29
CA TYR A 69 -7.73 -14.88 -12.99
C TYR A 69 -8.56 -16.15 -13.14
N THR A 70 -9.42 -16.21 -14.16
CA THR A 70 -10.27 -17.38 -14.41
C THR A 70 -9.58 -18.42 -15.30
N THR A 71 -8.78 -17.98 -16.27
CA THR A 71 -8.17 -18.86 -17.28
C THR A 71 -6.77 -19.34 -16.90
N GLN A 72 -5.89 -18.44 -16.46
CA GLN A 72 -4.49 -18.76 -16.18
C GLN A 72 -3.89 -17.86 -15.08
N PRO A 73 -4.20 -18.11 -13.79
CA PRO A 73 -3.79 -17.28 -12.66
C PRO A 73 -2.28 -17.05 -12.54
N ARG A 74 -1.46 -17.98 -13.03
CA ARG A 74 0.02 -17.90 -13.01
C ARG A 74 0.57 -16.72 -13.82
N LEU A 75 -0.21 -16.16 -14.74
CA LEU A 75 0.19 -14.98 -15.50
C LEU A 75 0.03 -13.66 -14.72
N LEU A 76 -0.50 -13.74 -13.48
CA LEU A 76 -0.71 -12.60 -12.59
C LEU A 76 0.33 -12.51 -11.45
N ASP A 77 1.20 -13.51 -11.29
CA ASP A 77 2.11 -13.61 -10.15
C ASP A 77 3.07 -12.41 -10.06
N ASP A 78 3.60 -12.00 -11.21
CA ASP A 78 4.52 -10.87 -11.37
C ASP A 78 3.97 -9.77 -12.29
N LEU A 79 2.64 -9.77 -12.50
CA LEU A 79 1.98 -8.66 -13.17
C LEU A 79 1.77 -7.52 -12.16
N ARG A 80 2.67 -6.56 -12.18
CA ARG A 80 2.74 -5.44 -11.21
C ARG A 80 2.83 -4.11 -11.94
N CYS A 81 2.42 -3.06 -11.24
CA CYS A 81 2.73 -1.69 -11.63
C CYS A 81 4.19 -1.39 -11.29
N ALA A 82 4.89 -0.60 -12.09
CA ALA A 82 6.17 0.00 -11.71
C ALA A 82 6.01 1.49 -11.32
N TRP A 83 4.93 2.13 -11.77
CA TRP A 83 4.58 3.50 -11.43
C TRP A 83 3.06 3.61 -11.31
N PRO A 84 2.50 4.47 -10.43
CA PRO A 84 3.20 5.38 -9.53
C PRO A 84 3.89 4.69 -8.35
N PRO A 85 4.89 5.32 -7.69
CA PRO A 85 5.71 4.66 -6.65
C PRO A 85 4.88 4.01 -5.53
N GLN A 86 3.72 4.61 -5.21
CA GLN A 86 2.80 4.14 -4.18
C GLN A 86 2.26 2.73 -4.45
N ILE A 87 2.18 2.31 -5.72
CA ILE A 87 1.68 0.98 -6.13
C ILE A 87 2.70 0.16 -6.93
N SER A 88 3.95 0.62 -7.00
CA SER A 88 5.06 0.07 -7.81
C SER A 88 5.48 -1.38 -7.50
N HIS A 89 4.90 -1.99 -6.46
CA HIS A 89 5.18 -3.38 -6.09
C HIS A 89 3.91 -4.20 -5.86
N ILE A 90 2.74 -3.59 -6.04
CA ILE A 90 1.46 -4.26 -5.82
C ILE A 90 1.10 -5.04 -7.08
N ARG A 91 0.72 -6.31 -6.89
CA ARG A 91 0.24 -7.17 -7.97
C ARG A 91 -1.13 -6.70 -8.42
N MET A 92 -1.35 -6.64 -9.74
CA MET A 92 -2.62 -6.18 -10.29
C MET A 92 -3.83 -7.01 -9.83
N VAL A 93 -3.62 -8.29 -9.52
CA VAL A 93 -4.66 -9.16 -8.95
C VAL A 93 -5.19 -8.70 -7.59
N HIS A 94 -4.45 -7.87 -6.85
CA HIS A 94 -4.90 -7.32 -5.56
C HIS A 94 -6.23 -6.56 -5.69
N TRP A 95 -6.44 -5.91 -6.83
CA TRP A 95 -7.65 -5.14 -7.12
C TRP A 95 -8.73 -5.94 -7.86
N TYR A 96 -8.57 -7.26 -7.98
CA TYR A 96 -9.59 -8.10 -8.59
C TYR A 96 -10.92 -8.02 -7.83
N GLY A 97 -12.01 -7.71 -8.55
CA GLY A 97 -13.35 -7.55 -7.99
C GLY A 97 -13.65 -6.18 -7.36
N TRP A 98 -12.72 -5.23 -7.42
CA TRP A 98 -12.96 -3.86 -6.96
C TRP A 98 -13.88 -3.13 -7.95
N LYS A 99 -14.82 -2.34 -7.42
CA LYS A 99 -15.79 -1.58 -8.24
C LYS A 99 -15.28 -0.20 -8.65
N ASP A 100 -14.29 0.34 -7.94
CA ASP A 100 -13.75 1.66 -8.19
C ASP A 100 -12.65 1.65 -9.27
N GLN A 101 -12.50 2.77 -10.00
CA GLN A 101 -11.43 2.92 -10.98
C GLN A 101 -10.09 3.20 -10.31
N VAL A 102 -9.45 2.17 -9.78
CA VAL A 102 -8.22 2.26 -8.96
C VAL A 102 -7.12 3.13 -9.60
N PHE A 103 -6.89 3.04 -10.91
CA PHE A 103 -5.84 3.81 -11.57
C PHE A 103 -6.28 5.22 -12.00
N CYS A 104 -7.58 5.52 -12.01
CA CYS A 104 -8.11 6.83 -12.39
C CYS A 104 -8.50 7.72 -11.22
N THR A 105 -8.82 7.14 -10.08
CA THR A 105 -9.16 7.91 -8.90
C THR A 105 -7.92 8.66 -8.41
N SER A 106 -8.05 9.98 -8.27
CA SER A 106 -6.99 10.89 -7.80
C SER A 106 -6.20 10.28 -6.65
N THR A 107 -4.88 10.41 -6.69
CA THR A 107 -3.90 9.79 -5.75
C THR A 107 -4.18 10.05 -4.26
N SER A 108 -5.07 10.97 -3.92
CA SER A 108 -5.57 11.18 -2.56
C SER A 108 -6.31 9.97 -1.99
N ILE A 109 -7.11 9.25 -2.79
CA ILE A 109 -7.91 8.11 -2.29
C ILE A 109 -7.04 6.84 -2.14
N LEU A 110 -6.02 6.68 -2.99
CA LEU A 110 -5.02 5.61 -2.83
C LEU A 110 -4.21 5.78 -1.54
N LYS A 111 -3.91 7.03 -1.12
CA LYS A 111 -3.31 7.30 0.19
C LYS A 111 -4.24 6.85 1.34
N GLU A 112 -5.54 7.09 1.24
CA GLU A 112 -6.51 6.82 2.31
C GLU A 112 -6.84 5.33 2.48
N ASN A 113 -6.73 4.52 1.40
CA ASN A 113 -6.94 3.07 1.46
C ASN A 113 -5.65 2.24 1.65
N LEU A 114 -4.46 2.79 1.33
CA LEU A 114 -3.16 2.13 1.58
C LEU A 114 -2.58 2.44 2.97
N THR A 115 -3.11 3.44 3.68
CA THR A 115 -2.76 3.72 5.10
C THR A 115 -3.19 2.64 6.06
N MET A 116 -3.99 1.65 5.62
CA MET A 116 -4.22 0.41 6.36
C MET A 116 -3.36 -0.72 5.80
N ASN A 117 -2.08 -0.79 6.22
CA ASN A 117 -1.23 -2.00 6.37
C ASN A 117 0.28 -1.82 6.12
N VAL A 118 0.80 -0.60 5.95
CA VAL A 118 2.27 -0.41 5.83
C VAL A 118 2.81 0.45 6.97
N ALA A 119 3.30 -0.21 8.01
CA ALA A 119 4.22 0.41 8.94
C ALA A 119 5.56 0.69 8.22
N SER A 120 6.03 1.95 8.32
CA SER A 120 7.36 2.46 7.96
C SER A 120 7.60 2.84 6.49
N VAL A 121 7.72 4.14 6.19
CA VAL A 121 9.00 4.89 6.16
C VAL A 121 8.71 6.40 6.11
N VAL A 122 9.26 7.09 7.10
CA VAL A 122 9.44 8.53 7.36
C VAL A 122 9.11 9.53 6.23
N THR A 123 8.06 10.34 6.44
CA THR A 123 8.02 11.76 6.06
C THR A 123 7.40 12.55 7.21
N THR A 124 8.04 13.65 7.59
CA THR A 124 7.64 14.58 8.66
C THR A 124 6.30 15.24 8.35
N GLU A 125 5.19 14.56 8.61
CA GLU A 125 3.88 15.19 8.74
C GLU A 125 3.61 15.38 10.24
N VAL A 126 3.43 16.65 10.64
CA VAL A 126 3.10 17.01 12.02
C VAL A 126 1.76 16.36 12.33
N ILE A 127 1.78 15.34 13.19
CA ILE A 127 0.59 14.57 13.53
C ILE A 127 -0.35 15.48 14.32
N HIS A 128 -1.38 16.00 13.64
CA HIS A 128 -2.53 16.60 14.29
C HIS A 128 -3.34 15.45 14.92
N PHE A 129 -3.07 15.20 16.20
CA PHE A 129 -3.93 14.33 17.00
C PHE A 129 -5.23 15.10 17.26
N ASP A 130 -6.29 14.76 16.53
CA ASP A 130 -7.66 15.13 16.90
C ASP A 130 -8.02 14.39 18.20
N SER A 131 -7.54 14.94 19.30
CA SER A 131 -7.77 14.42 20.63
C SER A 131 -9.10 14.98 21.13
N SER A 132 -10.08 14.10 21.33
CA SER A 132 -11.30 14.45 22.06
C SER A 132 -10.95 15.11 23.40
N THR A 133 -11.66 16.18 23.76
CA THR A 133 -11.48 16.92 25.02
C THR A 133 -11.48 15.99 26.23
N GLY A 134 -12.27 14.92 26.18
CA GLY A 134 -12.30 13.90 27.24
C GLY A 134 -10.98 13.17 27.43
N LEU A 135 -10.26 12.85 26.35
CA LEU A 135 -8.97 12.14 26.42
C LEU A 135 -7.89 13.02 27.05
N LEU A 136 -7.84 14.31 26.69
CA LEU A 136 -6.87 15.25 27.25
C LEU A 136 -7.04 15.42 28.77
N ILE A 137 -8.29 15.47 29.24
CA ILE A 137 -8.59 15.56 30.67
C ILE A 137 -8.12 14.31 31.39
N VAL A 138 -8.40 13.11 30.86
CA VAL A 138 -7.96 11.85 31.48
C VAL A 138 -6.44 11.75 31.55
N VAL A 139 -5.74 12.12 30.48
CA VAL A 139 -4.26 12.11 30.43
C VAL A 139 -3.68 13.14 31.41
N GLY A 140 -4.28 14.33 31.51
CA GLY A 140 -3.87 15.35 32.49
C GLY A 140 -4.03 14.88 33.94
N ILE A 141 -5.14 14.21 34.25
CA ILE A 141 -5.37 13.66 35.60
C ILE A 141 -4.39 12.52 35.88
N ALA A 142 -4.18 11.60 34.94
CA ALA A 142 -3.26 10.47 35.12
C ALA A 142 -1.83 10.94 35.36
N THR A 143 -1.36 11.93 34.60
CA THR A 143 0.00 12.48 34.74
C THR A 143 0.19 13.21 36.07
N THR A 144 -0.78 14.00 36.51
CA THR A 144 -0.71 14.71 37.80
C THR A 144 -0.74 13.75 39.00
N VAL A 145 -1.54 12.69 38.95
CA VAL A 145 -1.54 11.65 40.00
C VAL A 145 -0.19 10.92 40.05
N LEU A 146 0.37 10.58 38.89
CA LEU A 146 1.65 9.88 38.82
C LEU A 146 2.79 10.72 39.42
N THR A 147 2.83 12.03 39.15
CA THR A 147 3.86 12.91 39.70
C THR A 147 3.74 13.06 41.21
N LEU A 148 2.52 13.18 41.75
CA LEU A 148 2.29 13.23 43.19
C LEU A 148 2.74 11.94 43.90
N LEU A 149 2.49 10.78 43.31
CA LEU A 149 2.94 9.50 43.86
C LEU A 149 4.47 9.39 43.90
N ILE A 150 5.14 9.84 42.83
CA ILE A 150 6.61 9.83 42.75
C ILE A 150 7.22 10.77 43.81
N VAL A 151 6.75 12.02 43.90
CA VAL A 151 7.26 12.98 44.89
C VAL A 151 6.97 12.49 46.31
N GLY A 152 5.77 11.98 46.57
CA GLY A 152 5.41 11.38 47.85
C GLY A 152 6.34 10.23 48.25
N GLY A 153 6.65 9.34 47.31
CA GLY A 153 7.61 8.25 47.51
C GLY A 153 9.03 8.72 47.83
N ILE A 154 9.52 9.74 47.13
CA ILE A 154 10.85 10.33 47.39
C ILE A 154 10.90 10.95 48.80
N VAL A 155 9.90 11.73 49.18
CA VAL A 155 9.85 12.34 50.52
C VAL A 155 9.76 11.28 51.61
N TRP A 156 8.96 10.24 51.39
CA TRP A 156 8.80 9.13 52.34
C TRP A 156 10.12 8.38 52.55
N THR A 157 10.80 8.02 51.46
CA THR A 157 12.10 7.31 51.52
C THR A 157 13.16 8.15 52.23
N GLN A 158 13.22 9.46 51.96
CA GLN A 158 14.11 10.39 52.68
C GLN A 158 13.80 10.46 54.18
N LYS A 159 12.51 10.57 54.56
CA LYS A 159 12.12 10.58 55.98
C LYS A 159 12.45 9.27 56.69
N VAL A 160 12.24 8.13 56.04
CA VAL A 160 12.62 6.82 56.59
C VAL A 160 14.14 6.71 56.75
N ALA A 161 14.92 7.15 55.77
CA ALA A 161 16.37 7.16 55.85
C ALA A 161 16.89 8.05 56.99
N ILE A 162 16.32 9.25 57.18
CA ILE A 162 16.65 10.15 58.29
C ILE A 162 16.28 9.51 59.63
N LYS A 163 15.10 8.90 59.74
CA LYS A 163 14.65 8.22 60.97
C LYS A 163 15.57 7.05 61.33
N ARG A 164 15.95 6.22 60.36
CA ARG A 164 16.92 5.13 60.55
C ARG A 164 18.30 5.64 60.99
N ARG A 165 18.82 6.72 60.39
CA ARG A 165 20.09 7.36 60.81
C ARG A 165 20.06 7.86 62.26
N ARG A 166 18.93 8.38 62.75
CA ARG A 166 18.79 8.82 64.15
C ARG A 166 18.78 7.65 65.14
N ILE A 167 18.26 6.48 64.75
CA ILE A 167 18.23 5.28 65.59
C ILE A 167 19.63 4.66 65.70
N ASN A 168 20.37 4.56 64.58
CA ASN A 168 21.74 4.01 64.58
C ASN A 168 22.79 4.90 65.25
N ARG A 169 22.47 6.17 65.57
CA ARG A 169 23.34 7.06 66.36
C ARG A 169 23.12 6.95 67.87
N LYS A 170 22.10 6.20 68.32
CA LYS A 170 21.77 5.99 69.74
C LYS A 170 22.29 4.65 70.29
N PHE A 171 23.11 3.94 69.53
CA PHE A 171 23.87 2.76 69.94
C PHE A 171 25.36 3.04 69.76
#